data_AF-A0A1L9U534-F1
#
_entry.id   AF-A0A1L9U534-F1
#
_cell.length_a   1.000
_cell.length_b   1.000
_cell.length_c   1.000
_cell.angle_alpha   90.00
_cell.angle_beta   90.00
_cell.angle_gamma   90.00
#
_symmetry.space_group_name_H-M   'P 1'
#
loop_
_entity.id
_entity.type
_entity.pdbx_description
1 polymer ?
#
loop_
_entity_poly.entity_id
_entity_poly.type
_entity_poly.pdbx_seq_one_letter_code
_entity_poly.pdbx_strand_id
1 'polypeptide(L)'
;MAGQQSMYHFLFEGPQAPIVSYRFASSISSVLKTEGIPCLLCGDLAVRAMGFHSIAQNLDLILEDEHMTRAATVFRNYEYSHEFPYFLRCASAAATTPESGRPVPTHRFHVYSHPEITMMPSSVPQGLGALRPSAAAQGELPHIDICLYSKRWYFPGNPPIPTGIPRPTNLSYMLSNDGRLPVTGYQHGQPNFGRFPQDIAPVIMAKPARYIETLLVLRINFGTWSEQTRWWRLALARMTTAGLGNGPDDEPRPIMFGSLYDPECFREEFRRWWNLMRARDIEAVLAEEENMGLLLRSPSTPVGGPWVPL
;
A
#
# COMPACT_ATOMS: atom_id res chain seq x y z
N MET A 1 14.08 -34.87 -26.32
CA MET A 1 13.95 -33.48 -25.86
C MET A 1 12.49 -33.19 -25.56
N ALA A 2 12.14 -33.12 -24.27
CA ALA A 2 10.96 -32.44 -23.72
C ALA A 2 10.95 -32.76 -22.21
N GLY A 3 11.58 -31.91 -21.41
CA GLY A 3 11.59 -32.03 -19.95
C GLY A 3 10.30 -31.47 -19.38
N GLN A 4 9.60 -32.29 -18.61
CA GLN A 4 8.35 -31.97 -17.90
C GLN A 4 8.50 -30.74 -16.98
N GLN A 5 7.67 -29.73 -17.23
CA GLN A 5 7.25 -28.77 -16.20
C GLN A 5 6.21 -29.45 -15.32
N SER A 6 6.55 -29.73 -14.07
CA SER A 6 5.60 -30.24 -13.07
C SER A 6 4.74 -29.10 -12.54
N MET A 7 3.54 -28.97 -13.07
CA MET A 7 2.41 -28.23 -12.51
C MET A 7 2.11 -28.74 -11.09
N TYR A 8 2.30 -27.91 -10.08
CA TYR A 8 1.60 -28.08 -8.80
C TYR A 8 0.23 -27.38 -8.90
N HIS A 9 -0.73 -28.05 -9.53
CA HIS A 9 -2.15 -27.76 -9.34
C HIS A 9 -2.62 -28.52 -8.10
N PHE A 10 -2.56 -27.88 -6.93
CA PHE A 10 -3.38 -28.32 -5.80
C PHE A 10 -4.79 -27.75 -6.01
N LEU A 11 -5.73 -28.61 -6.38
CA LEU A 11 -7.15 -28.30 -6.42
C LEU A 11 -7.66 -28.15 -4.98
N PHE A 12 -7.81 -26.90 -4.54
CA PHE A 12 -8.49 -26.57 -3.29
C PHE A 12 -9.93 -26.15 -3.60
N GLU A 13 -10.91 -26.91 -3.10
CA GLU A 13 -12.36 -26.75 -3.35
C GLU A 13 -13.08 -25.79 -2.37
N GLY A 14 -12.35 -24.97 -1.60
CA GLY A 14 -12.95 -23.93 -0.75
C GLY A 14 -13.13 -22.58 -1.48
N PRO A 15 -13.85 -21.61 -0.88
CA PRO A 15 -13.97 -20.27 -1.44
C PRO A 15 -12.57 -19.69 -1.64
N GLN A 16 -12.27 -19.16 -2.82
CA GLN A 16 -10.98 -18.56 -3.12
C GLN A 16 -11.13 -17.05 -3.25
N ALA A 17 -10.20 -16.31 -2.66
CA ALA A 17 -10.10 -14.86 -2.82
C ALA A 17 -8.85 -14.53 -3.65
N PRO A 18 -8.97 -13.73 -4.71
CA PRO A 18 -7.81 -13.30 -5.47
C PRO A 18 -6.98 -12.35 -4.61
N ILE A 19 -5.66 -12.52 -4.66
CA ILE A 19 -4.70 -11.66 -3.97
C ILE A 19 -3.74 -11.03 -4.97
N VAL A 20 -3.32 -9.80 -4.68
CA VAL A 20 -2.32 -9.13 -5.49
C VAL A 20 -0.95 -9.77 -5.30
N SER A 21 -0.39 -10.27 -6.40
CA SER A 21 0.95 -10.86 -6.43
C SER A 21 2.02 -9.82 -6.78
N TYR A 22 3.28 -10.10 -6.41
CA TYR A 22 4.41 -9.26 -6.85
C TYR A 22 4.58 -9.25 -8.36
N ARG A 23 4.29 -10.38 -9.03
CA ARG A 23 4.31 -10.47 -10.50
C ARG A 23 3.23 -9.60 -11.13
N PHE A 24 2.02 -9.59 -10.55
CA PHE A 24 0.95 -8.69 -11.00
C PHE A 24 1.36 -7.23 -10.88
N ALA A 25 1.89 -6.81 -9.73
CA ALA A 25 2.38 -5.44 -9.54
C ALA A 25 3.52 -5.07 -10.51
N SER A 26 4.47 -5.99 -10.73
CA SER A 26 5.56 -5.85 -11.71
C SER A 26 5.03 -5.71 -13.14
N SER A 27 4.07 -6.54 -13.54
CA SER A 27 3.44 -6.49 -14.87
C SER A 27 2.76 -5.15 -15.12
N ILE A 28 1.88 -4.73 -14.20
CA ILE A 28 1.15 -3.46 -14.31
C ILE A 28 2.10 -2.26 -14.29
N SER A 29 3.13 -2.26 -13.45
CA SER A 29 4.15 -1.20 -13.43
C SER A 29 4.93 -1.14 -14.76
N SER A 30 5.22 -2.30 -15.37
CA SER A 30 5.94 -2.37 -16.65
C SER A 30 5.09 -1.83 -17.81
N VAL A 31 3.77 -2.07 -17.80
CA VAL A 31 2.83 -1.47 -18.76
C VAL A 31 2.89 0.05 -18.68
N LEU A 32 2.75 0.63 -17.48
CA LEU A 32 2.84 2.08 -17.29
C LEU A 32 4.21 2.64 -17.68
N LYS A 33 5.29 1.94 -17.34
CA LYS A 33 6.66 2.35 -17.68
C LYS A 33 6.90 2.42 -19.19
N THR A 34 6.35 1.48 -19.95
CA THR A 34 6.46 1.45 -21.42
C THR A 34 5.81 2.69 -22.05
N GLU A 35 4.75 3.18 -21.42
CA GLU A 35 4.04 4.41 -21.79
C GLU A 35 4.68 5.69 -21.19
N GLY A 36 5.88 5.57 -20.61
CA GLY A 36 6.59 6.68 -19.98
C GLY A 36 5.87 7.24 -18.76
N ILE A 37 5.08 6.43 -18.05
CA ILE A 37 4.32 6.81 -16.86
C ILE A 37 5.01 6.22 -15.61
N PRO A 38 5.77 7.00 -14.83
CA PRO A 38 6.26 6.56 -13.54
C PRO A 38 5.09 6.34 -12.56
N CYS A 39 5.17 5.27 -11.78
CA CYS A 39 4.22 4.96 -10.72
C CYS A 39 4.95 4.54 -9.44
N LEU A 40 4.31 4.81 -8.31
CA LEU A 40 4.81 4.50 -6.98
C LEU A 40 3.89 3.45 -6.34
N LEU A 41 4.43 2.30 -5.97
CA LEU A 41 3.71 1.29 -5.20
C LEU A 41 3.38 1.84 -3.81
N CYS A 42 2.11 1.74 -3.41
CA CYS A 42 1.65 2.12 -2.08
C CYS A 42 0.69 1.06 -1.52
N GLY A 43 0.02 1.42 -0.43
CA GLY A 43 -1.04 0.57 0.13
C GLY A 43 -0.53 -0.72 0.76
N ASP A 44 -1.39 -1.73 0.73
CA ASP A 44 -1.16 -2.98 1.46
C ASP A 44 0.03 -3.75 0.90
N LEU A 45 0.24 -3.78 -0.41
CA LEU A 45 1.38 -4.49 -1.01
C LEU A 45 2.72 -3.81 -0.69
N ALA A 46 2.79 -2.47 -0.67
CA ALA A 46 4.00 -1.75 -0.26
C ALA A 46 4.34 -2.02 1.20
N VAL A 47 3.34 -2.01 2.09
CA VAL A 47 3.48 -2.29 3.52
C VAL A 47 3.99 -3.73 3.75
N ARG A 48 3.51 -4.70 2.97
CA ARG A 48 4.03 -6.08 2.99
C ARG A 48 5.47 -6.18 2.48
N ALA A 49 5.83 -5.41 1.45
CA ALA A 49 7.20 -5.37 0.98
C ALA A 49 8.17 -4.83 2.04
N MET A 50 7.70 -3.90 2.88
CA MET A 50 8.42 -3.37 4.05
C MET A 50 8.47 -4.33 5.25
N GLY A 51 7.80 -5.48 5.20
CA GLY A 51 7.82 -6.50 6.26
C GLY A 51 6.72 -6.36 7.31
N PHE A 52 5.60 -5.72 6.98
CA PHE A 52 4.43 -5.64 7.86
C PHE A 52 3.29 -6.53 7.36
N HIS A 53 2.53 -7.10 8.28
CA HIS A 53 1.37 -7.90 7.93
C HIS A 53 0.24 -7.03 7.37
N SER A 54 -0.25 -7.35 6.17
CA SER A 54 -1.45 -6.77 5.58
C SER A 54 -2.06 -7.70 4.53
N ILE A 55 -3.32 -7.45 4.15
CA ILE A 55 -4.02 -8.21 3.11
C ILE A 55 -4.09 -7.34 1.86
N ALA A 56 -3.28 -7.66 0.85
CA ALA A 56 -3.24 -6.92 -0.42
C ALA A 56 -4.33 -7.43 -1.39
N GLN A 57 -5.52 -6.86 -1.26
CA GLN A 57 -6.66 -7.14 -2.15
C GLN A 57 -6.65 -6.26 -3.41
N ASN A 58 -6.07 -5.07 -3.30
CA ASN A 58 -5.96 -4.09 -4.38
C ASN A 58 -4.50 -3.78 -4.68
N LEU A 59 -4.21 -3.48 -5.95
CA LEU A 59 -2.95 -2.91 -6.36
C LEU A 59 -3.07 -1.39 -6.31
N ASP A 60 -2.50 -0.80 -5.26
CA ASP A 60 -2.53 0.63 -5.02
C ASP A 60 -1.29 1.30 -5.62
N LEU A 61 -1.51 2.23 -6.55
CA LEU A 61 -0.45 2.97 -7.25
C LEU A 61 -0.68 4.47 -7.13
N ILE A 62 0.37 5.20 -6.76
CA ILE A 62 0.39 6.67 -6.79
C ILE A 62 1.06 7.14 -8.07
N LEU A 63 0.46 8.13 -8.73
CA LEU A 63 0.97 8.75 -9.95
C LEU A 63 1.03 10.28 -9.80
N GLU A 64 1.95 10.89 -10.54
CA GLU A 64 1.90 12.33 -10.78
C GLU A 64 0.57 12.70 -11.45
N ASP A 65 -0.02 13.81 -11.01
CA ASP A 65 -1.34 14.25 -11.44
C ASP A 65 -1.47 14.38 -12.97
N GLU A 66 -0.41 14.85 -13.63
CA GLU A 66 -0.34 15.00 -15.09
C GLU A 66 -0.41 13.67 -15.86
N HIS A 67 -0.10 12.54 -15.21
CA HIS A 67 -0.14 11.22 -15.84
C HIS A 67 -1.45 10.48 -15.62
N MET A 68 -2.32 11.00 -14.74
CA MET A 68 -3.52 10.29 -14.29
C MET A 68 -4.46 9.91 -15.44
N THR A 69 -4.80 10.87 -16.29
CA THR A 69 -5.69 10.65 -17.45
C THR A 69 -5.06 9.70 -18.47
N ARG A 70 -3.74 9.81 -18.70
CA ARG A 70 -3.02 8.93 -19.64
C ARG A 70 -3.00 7.50 -19.14
N ALA A 71 -2.68 7.28 -17.86
CA ALA A 71 -2.71 5.96 -17.22
C ALA A 71 -4.11 5.32 -17.29
N ALA A 72 -5.16 6.10 -17.06
CA ALA A 72 -6.53 5.60 -17.18
C ALA A 72 -6.88 5.16 -18.60
N THR A 73 -6.42 5.88 -19.62
CA THR A 73 -6.56 5.47 -21.02
C THR A 73 -5.78 4.21 -21.35
N VAL A 74 -4.55 4.07 -20.83
CA VAL A 74 -3.75 2.84 -20.99
C VAL A 74 -4.53 1.63 -20.49
N PHE A 75 -5.04 1.66 -19.25
CA PHE A 75 -5.77 0.51 -18.71
C PHE A 75 -7.09 0.20 -19.40
N ARG A 76 -7.80 1.22 -19.92
CA ARG A 76 -8.98 0.99 -20.77
C ARG A 76 -8.63 0.27 -22.07
N ASN A 77 -7.46 0.53 -22.65
CA ASN A 77 -6.99 -0.17 -23.86
C ASN A 77 -6.61 -1.63 -23.58
N TYR A 78 -6.35 -2.00 -22.33
CA TYR A 78 -6.19 -3.39 -21.88
C TYR A 78 -7.53 -4.07 -21.54
N GLU A 79 -8.66 -3.44 -21.89
CA GLU A 79 -10.02 -3.93 -21.61
C GLU A 79 -10.32 -4.15 -20.12
N TYR A 80 -9.53 -3.55 -19.22
CA TYR A 80 -9.86 -3.55 -17.81
C TYR A 80 -11.10 -2.69 -17.57
N SER A 81 -12.03 -3.23 -16.78
CA SER A 81 -13.31 -2.58 -16.55
C SER A 81 -13.12 -1.39 -15.62
N HIS A 82 -13.03 -0.18 -16.20
CA HIS A 82 -13.10 1.07 -15.46
C HIS A 82 -14.47 1.20 -14.81
N GLU A 83 -14.54 1.70 -13.57
CA GLU A 83 -15.80 1.83 -12.81
C GLU A 83 -16.98 2.31 -13.69
N PHE A 84 -17.86 1.35 -14.00
CA PHE A 84 -19.23 1.59 -14.49
C PHE A 84 -20.16 1.49 -13.27
N PRO A 85 -21.17 2.35 -13.13
CA PRO A 85 -22.04 2.43 -11.93
C PRO A 85 -22.99 1.22 -11.73
N TYR A 86 -22.79 0.10 -12.42
CA TYR A 86 -23.77 -1.00 -12.48
C TYR A 86 -23.41 -2.26 -11.71
N PHE A 87 -22.22 -2.38 -11.11
CA PHE A 87 -21.96 -3.51 -10.22
C PHE A 87 -22.46 -3.19 -8.80
N LEU A 88 -23.77 -3.31 -8.64
CA LEU A 88 -24.52 -3.27 -7.36
C LEU A 88 -24.03 -4.28 -6.29
N ARG A 89 -22.97 -5.06 -6.57
CA ARG A 89 -22.48 -6.18 -5.74
C ARG A 89 -20.96 -6.36 -5.86
N CYS A 90 -20.21 -5.27 -5.85
CA CYS A 90 -18.75 -5.32 -5.77
C CYS A 90 -18.32 -5.14 -4.29
N ALA A 91 -17.82 -6.19 -3.66
CA ALA A 91 -17.37 -6.16 -2.26
C ALA A 91 -16.19 -5.19 -2.06
N SER A 92 -15.36 -4.98 -3.08
CA SER A 92 -14.27 -4.00 -3.02
C SER A 92 -14.75 -2.55 -3.12
N ALA A 93 -15.84 -2.28 -3.86
CA ALA A 93 -16.50 -0.96 -3.86
C ALA A 93 -17.08 -0.61 -2.48
N ALA A 94 -17.60 -1.61 -1.75
CA ALA A 94 -18.01 -1.46 -0.35
C ALA A 94 -16.82 -1.27 0.62
N ALA A 95 -15.61 -1.68 0.24
CA ALA A 95 -14.39 -1.55 1.05
C ALA A 95 -13.70 -0.18 0.92
N THR A 96 -14.19 0.69 0.03
CA THR A 96 -13.70 2.07 -0.15
C THR A 96 -14.79 3.12 0.00
N THR A 97 -15.91 2.77 0.64
CA THR A 97 -16.91 3.78 1.01
C THR A 97 -16.31 4.77 2.01
N PRO A 98 -16.87 5.99 2.16
CA PRO A 98 -16.46 6.90 3.22
C PRO A 98 -16.43 6.24 4.61
N GLU A 99 -17.34 5.30 4.87
CA GLU A 99 -17.41 4.57 6.15
C GLU A 99 -16.25 3.57 6.36
N SER A 100 -15.66 3.05 5.26
CA SER A 100 -14.48 2.18 5.32
C SER A 100 -13.23 2.94 5.83
N GLY A 101 -13.23 4.26 5.63
CA GLY A 101 -12.10 5.13 5.91
C GLY A 101 -10.85 4.82 5.09
N ARG A 102 -10.97 3.98 4.04
CA ARG A 102 -9.95 3.85 3.00
C ARG A 102 -10.03 5.05 2.07
N PRO A 103 -8.90 5.46 1.50
CA PRO A 103 -8.93 6.59 0.60
C PRO A 103 -9.54 6.23 -0.76
N VAL A 104 -10.27 7.19 -1.32
CA VAL A 104 -10.95 7.03 -2.61
C VAL A 104 -9.93 7.21 -3.74
N PRO A 105 -9.73 6.20 -4.60
CA PRO A 105 -8.86 6.33 -5.76
C PRO A 105 -9.46 7.29 -6.79
N THR A 106 -8.60 7.95 -7.57
CA THR A 106 -9.02 8.78 -8.70
C THR A 106 -9.57 7.93 -9.84
N HIS A 107 -8.99 6.75 -10.07
CA HIS A 107 -9.53 5.74 -10.98
C HIS A 107 -9.41 4.35 -10.37
N ARG A 108 -10.43 3.53 -10.57
CA ARG A 108 -10.43 2.11 -10.25
C ARG A 108 -10.71 1.28 -11.50
N PHE A 109 -9.98 0.19 -11.64
CA PHE A 109 -10.16 -0.79 -12.71
C PHE A 109 -10.32 -2.18 -12.13
N HIS A 110 -11.42 -2.83 -12.45
CA HIS A 110 -11.66 -4.22 -12.09
C HIS A 110 -10.95 -5.15 -13.08
N VAL A 111 -10.16 -6.07 -12.55
CA VAL A 111 -9.39 -7.06 -13.30
C VAL A 111 -9.90 -8.45 -12.96
N TYR A 112 -10.77 -8.97 -13.82
CA TYR A 112 -11.39 -10.29 -13.66
C TYR A 112 -10.48 -11.43 -14.13
N SER A 113 -9.61 -11.15 -15.11
CA SER A 113 -8.65 -12.13 -15.61
C SER A 113 -7.32 -11.45 -15.90
N HIS A 114 -6.25 -12.05 -15.38
CA HIS A 114 -4.87 -11.71 -15.73
C HIS A 114 -3.98 -12.90 -15.33
N PRO A 115 -2.95 -13.28 -16.14
CA PRO A 115 -2.15 -14.49 -15.89
C PRO A 115 -1.50 -14.56 -14.51
N GLU A 116 -1.19 -13.40 -13.92
CA GLU A 116 -0.50 -13.26 -12.64
C GLU A 116 -1.42 -13.18 -11.41
N ILE A 117 -2.74 -13.32 -11.58
CA ILE A 117 -3.69 -13.36 -10.46
C ILE A 117 -3.50 -14.67 -9.71
N THR A 118 -3.15 -14.57 -8.43
CA THR A 118 -3.04 -15.73 -7.54
C THR A 118 -4.33 -15.87 -6.74
N MET A 119 -4.93 -17.06 -6.75
CA MET A 119 -6.08 -17.38 -5.92
C MET A 119 -5.60 -17.99 -4.60
N MET A 120 -6.11 -17.49 -3.47
CA MET A 120 -5.81 -18.04 -2.15
C MET A 120 -7.03 -18.70 -1.52
N PRO A 121 -6.86 -19.80 -0.77
CA PRO A 121 -7.90 -20.33 0.10
C PRO A 121 -8.42 -19.25 1.04
N SER A 122 -9.72 -19.00 1.05
CA SER A 122 -10.36 -18.10 1.99
C SER A 122 -10.42 -18.77 3.36
N SER A 123 -9.56 -18.37 4.29
CA SER A 123 -9.59 -18.81 5.69
C SER A 123 -10.67 -18.07 6.49
N VAL A 124 -11.91 -18.04 6.01
CA VAL A 124 -13.04 -17.57 6.84
C VAL A 124 -13.37 -18.72 7.79
N PRO A 125 -13.21 -18.58 9.12
CA PRO A 125 -13.70 -19.58 10.04
C PRO A 125 -15.22 -19.69 9.82
N GLN A 126 -15.69 -20.87 9.40
CA GLN A 126 -17.11 -21.20 9.51
C GLN A 126 -17.42 -21.39 11.00
N GLY A 127 -17.55 -20.29 11.73
CA GLY A 127 -17.75 -20.28 13.17
C GLY A 127 -18.50 -19.03 13.61
N LEU A 128 -19.80 -19.22 13.87
CA LEU A 128 -20.71 -18.41 14.69
C LEU A 128 -20.46 -16.89 14.72
N GLY A 129 -21.13 -16.15 13.82
CA GLY A 129 -21.49 -14.74 14.08
C GLY A 129 -21.33 -13.72 12.95
N ALA A 130 -20.67 -14.05 11.83
CA ALA A 130 -20.56 -13.12 10.71
C ALA A 130 -21.77 -13.25 9.75
N LEU A 131 -22.85 -12.51 10.02
CA LEU A 131 -24.02 -12.31 9.16
C LEU A 131 -23.69 -11.47 7.90
N ARG A 132 -22.68 -11.87 7.12
CA ARG A 132 -22.49 -11.35 5.76
C ARG A 132 -22.32 -12.53 4.80
N PRO A 133 -23.21 -12.68 3.80
CA PRO A 133 -23.01 -13.66 2.74
C PRO A 133 -21.66 -13.39 2.06
N SER A 134 -20.90 -14.44 1.74
CA SER A 134 -19.68 -14.31 0.96
C SER A 134 -19.97 -13.59 -0.37
N ALA A 135 -18.99 -12.85 -0.92
CA ALA A 135 -19.11 -12.20 -2.24
C ALA A 135 -19.62 -13.17 -3.33
N ALA A 136 -19.15 -14.41 -3.29
CA ALA A 136 -19.60 -15.50 -4.16
C ALA A 136 -21.09 -15.86 -3.96
N ALA A 137 -21.62 -15.82 -2.73
CA ALA A 137 -23.05 -16.04 -2.46
C ALA A 137 -23.94 -14.89 -2.96
N GLN A 138 -23.35 -13.76 -3.37
CA GLN A 138 -24.06 -12.61 -3.93
C GLN A 138 -23.97 -12.51 -5.46
N GLY A 139 -23.31 -13.46 -6.13
CA GLY A 139 -23.13 -13.47 -7.59
C GLY A 139 -22.00 -12.57 -8.08
N GLU A 140 -21.08 -12.15 -7.20
CA GLU A 140 -19.91 -11.37 -7.56
C GLU A 140 -18.83 -12.26 -8.18
N LEU A 141 -18.31 -11.85 -9.34
CA LEU A 141 -17.13 -12.48 -9.93
C LEU A 141 -15.87 -12.07 -9.15
N PRO A 142 -15.06 -13.02 -8.66
CA PRO A 142 -13.79 -12.70 -8.01
C PRO A 142 -12.89 -11.87 -8.93
N HIS A 143 -12.36 -10.76 -8.44
CA HIS A 143 -11.47 -9.87 -9.17
C HIS A 143 -10.50 -9.15 -8.24
N ILE A 144 -9.47 -8.55 -8.83
CA ILE A 144 -8.57 -7.59 -8.17
C ILE A 144 -8.85 -6.20 -8.72
N ASP A 145 -8.66 -5.18 -7.90
CA ASP A 145 -8.70 -3.80 -8.36
C ASP A 145 -7.30 -3.22 -8.56
N ILE A 146 -7.13 -2.48 -9.65
CA ILE A 146 -6.05 -1.50 -9.79
C ILE A 146 -6.61 -0.14 -9.36
N CYS A 147 -6.03 0.43 -8.30
CA CYS A 147 -6.43 1.71 -7.73
C CYS A 147 -5.35 2.77 -8.02
N LEU A 148 -5.73 3.84 -8.71
CA LEU A 148 -4.83 4.95 -9.05
C LEU A 148 -5.10 6.15 -8.13
N TYR A 149 -4.04 6.62 -7.48
CA TYR A 149 -4.08 7.70 -6.51
C TYR A 149 -3.25 8.89 -6.98
N SER A 150 -3.83 10.09 -6.87
CA SER A 150 -3.15 11.35 -7.21
C SER A 150 -2.10 11.72 -6.16
N LYS A 151 -0.85 11.90 -6.59
CA LYS A 151 0.27 12.18 -5.68
C LYS A 151 0.06 13.45 -4.86
N ARG A 152 -0.49 14.54 -5.41
CA ARG A 152 -0.70 15.78 -4.63
C ARG A 152 -1.58 15.58 -3.39
N TRP A 153 -2.45 14.57 -3.40
CA TRP A 153 -3.31 14.23 -2.27
C TRP A 153 -2.70 13.16 -1.37
N TYR A 154 -2.00 12.19 -1.96
CA TYR A 154 -1.64 10.94 -1.29
C TYR A 154 -0.18 10.81 -0.90
N PHE A 155 0.69 11.58 -1.53
CA PHE A 155 2.12 11.60 -1.24
C PHE A 155 2.66 13.04 -1.32
N PRO A 156 2.01 14.01 -0.64
CA PRO A 156 2.36 15.41 -0.78
C PRO A 156 3.76 15.72 -0.25
N GLY A 157 4.35 16.80 -0.77
CA GLY A 157 5.66 17.31 -0.33
C GLY A 157 6.85 16.42 -0.68
N ASN A 158 6.64 15.25 -1.29
CA ASN A 158 7.71 14.40 -1.78
C ASN A 158 8.14 14.82 -3.20
N PRO A 159 9.43 14.62 -3.57
CA PRO A 159 9.95 15.00 -4.89
C PRO A 159 9.22 14.26 -6.02
N PRO A 160 9.35 14.67 -7.28
CA PRO A 160 8.75 13.95 -8.41
C PRO A 160 9.10 12.45 -8.43
N ILE A 161 8.14 11.59 -8.79
CA ILE A 161 8.37 10.15 -8.93
C ILE A 161 9.40 9.95 -10.07
N PRO A 162 10.51 9.25 -9.84
CA PRO A 162 11.54 9.06 -10.85
C PRO A 162 11.00 8.31 -12.07
N THR A 163 11.32 8.79 -13.27
CA THR A 163 11.04 8.09 -14.53
C THR A 163 11.98 6.90 -14.75
N GLY A 164 13.17 6.95 -14.18
CA GLY A 164 14.18 5.91 -14.23
C GLY A 164 14.35 5.15 -12.91
N ILE A 165 15.35 4.27 -12.88
CA ILE A 165 15.72 3.54 -11.66
C ILE A 165 16.21 4.55 -10.60
N PRO A 166 15.61 4.60 -9.40
CA PRO A 166 16.10 5.44 -8.32
C PRO A 166 17.53 5.06 -7.96
N ARG A 167 18.43 6.06 -7.85
CA ARG A 167 19.79 5.83 -7.35
C ARG A 167 19.76 5.32 -5.90
N PRO A 168 20.73 4.51 -5.44
CA PRO A 168 20.77 4.05 -4.04
C PRO A 168 20.76 5.18 -3.00
N THR A 169 21.35 6.33 -3.38
CA THR A 169 21.42 7.56 -2.57
C THR A 169 20.11 8.38 -2.58
N ASN A 170 19.13 8.03 -3.42
CA ASN A 170 17.84 8.70 -3.44
C ASN A 170 17.18 8.58 -2.06
N LEU A 171 16.91 9.70 -1.40
CA LEU A 171 16.38 9.71 -0.03
C LEU A 171 14.87 9.46 0.05
N SER A 172 14.17 9.48 -1.07
CA SER A 172 12.71 9.40 -1.11
C SER A 172 12.19 8.07 -1.62
N TYR A 173 12.90 7.49 -2.59
CA TYR A 173 12.45 6.33 -3.33
C TYR A 173 13.47 5.21 -3.30
N MET A 174 12.96 3.99 -3.44
CA MET A 174 13.73 2.78 -3.58
C MET A 174 13.01 1.80 -4.50
N LEU A 175 13.68 0.73 -4.87
CA LEU A 175 13.06 -0.37 -5.60
C LEU A 175 12.50 -1.40 -4.63
N SER A 176 11.40 -2.06 -5.03
CA SER A 176 10.74 -3.08 -4.22
C SER A 176 11.58 -4.35 -4.00
N ASN A 177 12.69 -4.52 -4.72
CA ASN A 177 13.66 -5.61 -4.55
C ASN A 177 14.96 -5.16 -3.84
N ASP A 178 15.01 -3.96 -3.24
CA ASP A 178 16.20 -3.44 -2.55
C ASP A 178 16.67 -4.42 -1.46
N GLY A 179 17.99 -4.65 -1.39
CA GLY A 179 18.59 -5.64 -0.50
C GLY A 179 18.40 -5.36 0.99
N ARG A 180 18.05 -4.12 1.38
CA ARG A 180 17.78 -3.72 2.77
C ARG A 180 16.35 -4.07 3.21
N LEU A 181 15.46 -4.41 2.28
CA LEU A 181 14.13 -4.91 2.62
C LEU A 181 14.22 -6.36 3.13
N PRO A 182 13.26 -6.80 3.96
CA PRO A 182 13.17 -8.17 4.44
C PRO A 182 13.28 -9.19 3.31
N VAL A 183 13.90 -10.35 3.56
CA VAL A 183 13.96 -11.42 2.56
C VAL A 183 12.55 -11.89 2.22
N THR A 184 12.31 -12.17 0.94
CA THR A 184 11.03 -12.71 0.48
C THR A 184 10.74 -14.02 1.19
N GLY A 185 9.58 -14.14 1.80
CA GLY A 185 9.20 -15.34 2.54
C GLY A 185 7.70 -15.58 2.53
N TYR A 186 7.34 -16.79 2.96
CA TYR A 186 5.97 -17.12 3.35
C TYR A 186 5.88 -16.93 4.86
N GLN A 187 5.34 -15.79 5.30
CA GLN A 187 5.23 -15.48 6.72
C GLN A 187 3.76 -15.44 7.12
N HIS A 188 3.42 -16.06 8.26
CA HIS A 188 2.05 -16.14 8.79
C HIS A 188 1.01 -16.67 7.80
N GLY A 189 1.36 -17.64 6.94
CA GLY A 189 0.38 -18.20 6.00
C GLY A 189 0.08 -17.33 4.78
N GLN A 190 0.85 -16.26 4.53
CA GLN A 190 0.55 -15.31 3.45
C GLN A 190 1.69 -15.21 2.42
N PRO A 191 1.41 -15.37 1.11
CA PRO A 191 2.40 -15.24 0.04
C PRO A 191 2.64 -13.76 -0.32
N ASN A 192 3.83 -13.40 -0.82
CA ASN A 192 4.22 -12.01 -1.12
C ASN A 192 4.47 -11.17 0.14
N PHE A 193 5.42 -11.59 0.98
CA PHE A 193 5.94 -10.83 2.10
C PHE A 193 7.44 -10.53 1.91
N GLY A 194 7.87 -9.32 2.25
CA GLY A 194 9.26 -8.87 2.09
C GLY A 194 9.60 -8.37 0.69
N ARG A 195 10.88 -8.26 0.36
CA ARG A 195 11.35 -7.72 -0.92
C ARG A 195 10.79 -8.53 -2.10
N PHE A 196 10.61 -7.87 -3.23
CA PHE A 196 10.23 -8.54 -4.46
C PHE A 196 11.36 -9.50 -4.90
N PRO A 197 11.01 -10.65 -5.50
CA PRO A 197 11.98 -11.55 -6.12
C PRO A 197 12.87 -10.83 -7.16
N GLN A 198 14.09 -11.31 -7.34
CA GLN A 198 15.05 -10.71 -8.27
C GLN A 198 14.79 -11.08 -9.75
N ASP A 199 13.96 -12.09 -10.00
CA ASP A 199 13.60 -12.58 -11.33
C ASP A 199 12.44 -11.81 -11.98
N ILE A 200 11.91 -10.78 -11.31
CA ILE A 200 10.84 -9.93 -11.82
C ILE A 200 11.29 -8.46 -11.85
N ALA A 201 10.62 -7.65 -12.67
CA ALA A 201 10.93 -6.23 -12.72
C ALA A 201 10.52 -5.57 -11.38
N PRO A 202 11.42 -4.81 -10.73
CA PRO A 202 11.07 -4.15 -9.49
C PRO A 202 10.18 -2.94 -9.74
N VAL A 203 9.32 -2.66 -8.77
CA VAL A 203 8.43 -1.50 -8.76
C VAL A 203 9.04 -0.42 -7.87
N ILE A 204 8.91 0.84 -8.27
CA ILE A 204 9.35 1.97 -7.42
C ILE A 204 8.42 2.05 -6.22
N MET A 205 8.97 2.19 -5.02
CA MET A 205 8.22 2.43 -3.79
C MET A 205 8.87 3.54 -2.97
N ALA A 206 8.11 4.12 -2.05
CA ALA A 206 8.65 5.06 -1.10
C ALA A 206 9.61 4.34 -0.14
N LYS A 207 10.68 5.02 0.27
CA LYS A 207 11.44 4.54 1.43
C LYS A 207 10.53 4.52 2.67
N PRO A 208 10.70 3.56 3.60
CA PRO A 208 9.86 3.47 4.80
C PRO A 208 9.76 4.79 5.57
N ALA A 209 10.86 5.51 5.75
CA ALA A 209 10.86 6.83 6.40
C ALA A 209 9.90 7.83 5.70
N ARG A 210 9.96 7.98 4.37
CA ARG A 210 9.03 8.87 3.65
C ARG A 210 7.59 8.41 3.72
N TYR A 211 7.37 7.10 3.73
CA TYR A 211 6.02 6.56 3.86
C TYR A 211 5.43 6.92 5.23
N ILE A 212 6.19 6.74 6.31
CA ILE A 212 5.80 7.10 7.69
C ILE A 212 5.56 8.61 7.81
N GLU A 213 6.49 9.43 7.32
CA GLU A 213 6.34 10.89 7.33
C GLU A 213 5.08 11.33 6.58
N THR A 214 4.81 10.73 5.42
CA THR A 214 3.60 11.02 4.64
C THR A 214 2.34 10.66 5.40
N LEU A 215 2.30 9.49 6.05
CA LEU A 215 1.16 9.10 6.87
C LEU A 215 0.96 10.03 8.06
N LEU A 216 2.05 10.51 8.68
CA LEU A 216 1.99 11.49 9.76
C LEU A 216 1.44 12.83 9.27
N VAL A 217 1.96 13.33 8.15
CA VAL A 217 1.50 14.52 7.43
C VAL A 217 0.00 14.42 7.13
N LEU A 218 -0.46 13.32 6.55
CA LEU A 218 -1.88 13.09 6.27
C LEU A 218 -2.72 13.06 7.55
N ARG A 219 -2.25 12.40 8.61
CA ARG A 219 -2.91 12.38 9.91
C ARG A 219 -3.03 13.79 10.51
N ILE A 220 -1.95 14.57 10.45
CA ILE A 220 -1.93 15.95 10.93
C ILE A 220 -2.93 16.78 10.12
N ASN A 221 -2.93 16.70 8.79
CA ASN A 221 -3.74 17.57 7.94
C ASN A 221 -5.25 17.34 8.00
N PHE A 222 -5.66 16.08 8.12
CA PHE A 222 -7.07 15.71 8.11
C PHE A 222 -7.66 15.58 9.53
N GLY A 223 -6.85 15.82 10.56
CA GLY A 223 -7.27 15.91 11.95
C GLY A 223 -7.56 14.56 12.61
N THR A 224 -8.00 14.62 13.87
CA THR A 224 -8.05 13.47 14.79
C THR A 224 -9.27 12.56 14.63
N TRP A 225 -10.30 12.91 13.82
CA TRP A 225 -11.59 12.19 13.85
C TRP A 225 -12.41 12.17 12.54
N SER A 226 -11.81 12.35 11.36
CA SER A 226 -12.57 12.10 10.11
C SER A 226 -12.55 10.61 9.76
N GLU A 227 -13.71 10.04 9.42
CA GLU A 227 -13.81 8.63 8.96
C GLU A 227 -12.84 8.35 7.79
N GLN A 228 -12.65 9.35 6.92
CA GLN A 228 -11.74 9.34 5.77
C GLN A 228 -10.25 9.10 6.12
N THR A 229 -9.83 9.27 7.37
CA THR A 229 -8.41 9.08 7.80
C THR A 229 -8.14 7.76 8.48
N ARG A 230 -9.17 6.95 8.73
CA ARG A 230 -9.05 5.75 9.56
C ARG A 230 -7.98 4.80 9.03
N TRP A 231 -7.91 4.60 7.71
CA TRP A 231 -6.91 3.71 7.12
C TRP A 231 -5.48 4.23 7.30
N TRP A 232 -5.20 5.53 7.05
CA TRP A 232 -3.86 6.09 7.24
C TRP A 232 -3.40 5.99 8.68
N ARG A 233 -4.30 6.21 9.64
CA ARG A 233 -4.01 6.10 11.07
C ARG A 233 -3.70 4.67 11.48
N LEU A 234 -4.49 3.71 10.99
CA LEU A 234 -4.24 2.29 11.23
C LEU A 234 -2.94 1.84 10.57
N ALA A 235 -2.63 2.32 9.37
CA ALA A 235 -1.37 2.05 8.69
C ALA A 235 -0.18 2.63 9.47
N LEU A 236 -0.26 3.90 9.89
CA LEU A 236 0.77 4.55 10.71
C LEU A 236 0.95 3.80 12.03
N ALA A 237 -0.14 3.55 12.76
CA ALA A 237 -0.09 2.81 14.01
C ALA A 237 0.53 1.43 13.81
N ARG A 238 0.12 0.65 12.79
CA ARG A 238 0.77 -0.64 12.51
C ARG A 238 2.27 -0.49 12.27
N MET A 239 2.67 0.48 11.45
CA MET A 239 4.09 0.69 11.15
C MET A 239 4.89 1.16 12.38
N THR A 240 4.26 1.86 13.33
CA THR A 240 4.94 2.41 14.52
C THR A 240 4.72 1.64 15.82
N THR A 241 3.72 0.77 15.92
CA THR A 241 3.33 0.05 17.15
C THR A 241 3.38 -1.46 16.99
N ALA A 242 2.97 -2.01 15.84
CA ALA A 242 3.10 -3.46 15.60
C ALA A 242 4.59 -3.86 15.58
N GLY A 243 5.46 -2.95 15.12
CA GLY A 243 6.93 -2.95 15.23
C GLY A 243 7.54 -3.23 16.62
N LEU A 244 6.74 -3.16 17.69
CA LEU A 244 7.21 -3.02 19.07
C LEU A 244 6.64 -4.08 20.04
N GLY A 245 5.89 -5.06 19.54
CA GLY A 245 5.23 -6.09 20.36
C GLY A 245 6.18 -7.10 21.00
N ASN A 246 6.03 -7.30 22.32
CA ASN A 246 6.59 -8.41 23.09
C ASN A 246 5.63 -9.62 23.01
N GLY A 247 5.37 -10.13 21.80
CA GLY A 247 4.71 -11.43 21.65
C GLY A 247 5.63 -12.56 22.14
N PRO A 248 5.09 -13.70 22.63
CA PRO A 248 5.90 -14.84 23.04
C PRO A 248 6.83 -15.24 21.89
N ASP A 249 8.07 -15.61 22.25
CA ASP A 249 9.34 -15.77 21.50
C ASP A 249 9.36 -16.27 20.02
N ASP A 250 8.23 -16.50 19.36
CA ASP A 250 8.12 -17.06 18.00
C ASP A 250 7.47 -16.14 16.94
N GLU A 251 7.07 -14.91 17.26
CA GLU A 251 6.57 -13.97 16.24
C GLU A 251 7.71 -13.15 15.60
N PRO A 252 7.90 -13.21 14.26
CA PRO A 252 8.96 -12.46 13.60
C PRO A 252 8.73 -10.97 13.82
N ARG A 253 9.71 -10.34 14.46
CA ARG A 253 9.73 -8.91 14.79
C ARG A 253 9.46 -8.10 13.51
N PRO A 254 8.36 -7.33 13.43
CA PRO A 254 8.22 -6.33 12.38
C PRO A 254 9.42 -5.38 12.43
N ILE A 255 10.06 -5.22 11.28
CA ILE A 255 11.36 -4.57 11.08
C ILE A 255 11.16 -3.06 11.24
N MET A 256 11.10 -2.60 12.49
CA MET A 256 11.46 -1.22 12.87
C MET A 256 12.95 -1.12 13.26
N PHE A 257 13.74 -2.13 12.89
CA PHE A 257 15.16 -2.22 13.16
C PHE A 257 15.88 -2.56 11.86
N GLY A 258 16.61 -1.60 11.32
CA GLY A 258 17.35 -1.74 10.08
C GLY A 258 17.63 -0.36 9.49
N SER A 259 18.63 -0.30 8.61
CA SER A 259 19.16 0.95 8.04
C SER A 259 18.14 1.83 7.28
N LEU A 260 16.91 1.36 7.07
CA LEU A 260 15.82 2.14 6.45
C LEU A 260 14.98 2.94 7.47
N TYR A 261 15.16 2.68 8.77
CA TYR A 261 14.41 3.28 9.88
C TYR A 261 15.30 4.05 10.86
N ASP A 262 16.60 4.17 10.55
CA ASP A 262 17.52 4.99 11.34
C ASP A 262 17.04 6.45 11.34
N PRO A 263 17.16 7.19 12.47
CA PRO A 263 16.68 8.57 12.56
C PRO A 263 17.20 9.48 11.45
N GLU A 264 18.41 9.23 10.96
CA GLU A 264 19.07 9.96 9.88
C GLU A 264 18.35 9.81 8.54
N CYS A 265 17.58 8.72 8.35
CA CYS A 265 16.73 8.54 7.18
C CYS A 265 15.52 9.47 7.17
N PHE A 266 15.08 9.96 8.34
CA PHE A 266 13.99 10.91 8.45
C PHE A 266 14.47 12.32 8.14
N ARG A 267 13.58 13.11 7.55
CA ARG A 267 13.74 14.55 7.36
C ARG A 267 13.86 15.21 8.73
N GLU A 268 14.63 16.29 8.81
CA GLU A 268 15.04 16.91 10.08
C GLU A 268 13.84 17.21 10.98
N GLU A 269 12.78 17.76 10.40
CA GLU A 269 11.54 18.12 11.07
C GLU A 269 10.75 16.93 11.62
N PHE A 270 11.05 15.70 11.18
CA PHE A 270 10.42 14.45 11.65
C PHE A 270 11.30 13.65 12.62
N ARG A 271 12.60 13.97 12.73
CA ARG A 271 13.56 13.17 13.51
C ARG A 271 13.22 13.12 14.99
N ARG A 272 12.82 14.26 15.56
CA ARG A 272 12.44 14.34 16.98
C ARG A 272 11.23 13.47 17.27
N TRP A 273 10.15 13.63 16.49
CA TRP A 273 8.96 12.79 16.59
C TRP A 273 9.30 11.30 16.48
N TRP A 274 10.15 10.92 15.51
CA TRP A 274 10.55 9.53 15.34
C TRP A 274 11.33 8.96 16.54
N ASN A 275 12.24 9.75 17.10
CA ASN A 275 12.99 9.35 18.30
C ASN A 275 12.06 9.17 19.51
N LEU A 276 11.08 10.05 19.69
CA LEU A 276 10.07 9.92 20.75
C LEU A 276 9.20 8.67 20.54
N MET A 277 8.77 8.40 19.30
CA MET A 277 8.05 7.17 18.94
C MET A 277 8.84 5.92 19.29
N ARG A 278 10.14 5.88 18.96
CA ARG A 278 11.03 4.76 19.30
C ARG A 278 11.25 4.61 20.80
N ALA A 279 11.31 5.72 21.53
CA ALA A 279 11.43 5.75 22.99
C ALA A 279 10.12 5.35 23.71
N ARG A 280 9.00 5.25 22.98
CA ARG A 280 7.65 4.94 23.51
C ARG A 280 7.13 6.02 24.47
N ASP A 281 7.58 7.25 24.31
CA ASP A 281 7.06 8.39 25.07
C ASP A 281 5.80 8.94 24.38
N ILE A 282 4.66 8.27 24.62
CA ILE A 282 3.41 8.58 23.91
C ILE A 282 2.91 10.00 24.21
N GLU A 283 3.12 10.50 25.43
CA GLU A 283 2.73 11.86 25.79
C GLU A 283 3.58 12.89 25.01
N ALA A 284 4.90 12.72 24.98
CA ALA A 284 5.77 13.59 24.21
C ALA A 284 5.54 13.48 22.70
N VAL A 285 5.21 12.30 22.19
CA VAL A 285 4.81 12.10 20.79
C VAL A 285 3.61 12.96 20.45
N LEU A 286 2.54 12.91 21.26
CA LEU A 286 1.32 13.66 20.98
C LEU A 286 1.56 15.17 21.04
N ALA A 287 2.35 15.63 22.00
CA ALA A 287 2.77 17.03 22.08
C ALA A 287 3.61 17.46 20.86
N GLU A 288 4.50 16.60 20.38
CA GLU A 288 5.29 16.87 19.18
C GLU A 288 4.43 16.88 17.92
N GLU A 289 3.44 15.98 17.79
CA GLU A 289 2.47 16.01 16.67
C GLU A 289 1.70 17.34 16.61
N GLU A 290 1.32 17.90 17.76
CA GLU A 290 0.67 19.21 17.85
C GLU A 290 1.60 20.34 17.39
N ASN A 291 2.85 20.35 17.86
CA ASN A 291 3.87 21.31 17.45
C ASN A 291 4.15 21.23 15.94
N MET A 292 4.28 20.02 15.41
CA MET A 292 4.45 19.79 13.97
C MET A 292 3.23 20.28 13.20
N GLY A 293 2.02 20.14 13.73
CA GLY A 293 0.81 20.68 13.13
C GLY A 293 0.86 22.20 12.94
N LEU A 294 1.45 22.93 13.89
CA LEU A 294 1.66 24.38 13.77
C LEU A 294 2.74 24.73 12.72
N LEU A 295 3.82 23.95 12.68
CA LEU A 295 4.95 24.18 11.77
C LEU A 295 4.65 23.80 10.32
N LEU A 296 3.84 22.77 10.11
CA LEU A 296 3.68 22.13 8.82
C LEU A 296 2.43 22.57 8.04
N ARG A 297 1.45 23.19 8.71
CA ARG A 297 0.27 23.75 8.05
C ARG A 297 0.57 25.15 7.53
N SER A 298 0.41 25.36 6.22
CA SER A 298 0.33 26.72 5.68
C SER A 298 -0.97 27.39 6.14
N PRO A 299 -0.96 28.66 6.59
CA PRO A 299 -2.15 29.38 7.08
C PRO A 299 -3.31 29.42 6.09
N SER A 300 -3.03 29.22 4.79
CA SER A 300 -4.00 29.26 3.70
C SER A 300 -4.49 27.89 3.24
N THR A 301 -4.01 26.77 3.82
CA THR A 301 -4.46 25.42 3.43
C THR A 301 -5.63 25.01 4.31
N PRO A 302 -6.86 24.90 3.78
CA PRO A 302 -8.00 24.43 4.56
C PRO A 302 -7.75 22.99 5.04
N VAL A 303 -8.29 22.66 6.21
CA VAL A 303 -8.28 21.29 6.76
C VAL A 303 -8.90 20.35 5.71
N GLY A 304 -8.16 19.32 5.31
CA GLY A 304 -8.57 18.40 4.24
C GLY A 304 -8.31 18.87 2.80
N GLY A 305 -7.60 19.98 2.60
CA GLY A 305 -7.12 20.44 1.30
C GLY A 305 -5.81 19.75 0.85
N PRO A 306 -5.39 19.95 -0.42
CA PRO A 306 -4.12 19.42 -0.90
C PRO A 306 -3.00 20.12 -0.15
N TRP A 307 -2.04 19.34 0.34
CA TRP A 307 -0.95 19.89 1.13
C TRP A 307 0.00 20.70 0.25
N VAL A 308 0.25 21.94 0.65
CA VAL A 308 1.26 22.82 0.08
C VAL A 308 2.35 22.98 1.13
N PRO A 309 3.59 22.49 0.90
CA PRO A 309 4.69 22.76 1.81
C PRO A 309 4.87 24.27 1.97
N LEU A 310 5.22 24.71 3.18
CA LEU A 310 5.73 26.07 3.40
C LEU A 310 7.03 26.29 2.61
#